data_AF-A0A975TXQ7-F1
#
_entry.id   AF-A0A975TXQ7-F1
#
_cell.length_a   1.000
_cell.length_b   1.000
_cell.length_c   1.000
_cell.angle_alpha   90.00
_cell.angle_beta   90.00
_cell.angle_gamma   90.00
#
_symmetry.space_group_name_H-M   'P 1'
#
loop_
_entity.id
_entity.type
_entity.pdbx_description
1 polymer ?
#
loop_
_entity_poly.entity_id
_entity_poly.type
_entity_poly.pdbx_seq_one_letter_code
_entity_poly.pdbx_strand_id
1 'polypeptide(L)'
;MTHEHEKDGLDALFSEAKGVGPGSDLMARVLADAAAVQAEVPPVATAPRGSWLAGLLGAIGGWSAVSGITAAGVMGLAVGLYSPDTVAGLLEGDTVSLGISAYDFTPDVGDLWTEDGDV
;
A
#
# COMPACT_ATOMS: atom_id res chain seq x y z
N MET A 1 -1.12 -17.41 -23.32
CA MET A 1 -2.21 -17.09 -24.26
C MET A 1 -3.58 -17.63 -23.82
N THR A 2 -3.70 -18.53 -22.84
CA THR A 2 -5.00 -19.07 -22.39
C THR A 2 -5.74 -18.22 -21.35
N HIS A 3 -5.05 -17.33 -20.62
CA HIS A 3 -5.66 -16.53 -19.54
C HIS A 3 -6.39 -15.26 -20.01
N GLU A 4 -6.06 -14.74 -21.20
CA GLU A 4 -6.72 -13.55 -21.77
C GLU A 4 -8.12 -13.91 -22.30
N HIS A 5 -8.24 -15.06 -22.98
CA HIS A 5 -9.51 -15.58 -23.45
C HIS A 5 -10.53 -15.86 -22.34
N GLU A 6 -10.05 -16.26 -21.15
CA GLU A 6 -10.91 -16.52 -19.99
C GLU A 6 -11.45 -15.21 -19.39
N LYS A 7 -10.61 -14.16 -19.30
CA LYS A 7 -11.03 -12.83 -18.85
C LYS A 7 -12.05 -12.20 -19.80
N ASP A 8 -11.83 -12.28 -21.11
CA ASP A 8 -12.76 -11.74 -22.11
C ASP A 8 -14.13 -12.44 -22.05
N GLY A 9 -14.15 -13.75 -21.76
CA GLY A 9 -15.39 -14.50 -21.56
C GLY A 9 -16.14 -14.10 -20.29
N LEU A 10 -15.42 -13.88 -19.18
CA LEU A 10 -15.98 -13.39 -17.92
C LEU A 10 -16.61 -12.00 -18.07
N ASP A 11 -15.93 -11.08 -18.76
CA ASP A 11 -16.43 -9.73 -18.98
C ASP A 11 -17.72 -9.71 -19.82
N ALA A 12 -17.84 -10.62 -20.80
CA ALA A 12 -19.07 -10.78 -21.57
C ALA A 12 -20.25 -11.25 -20.67
N LEU A 13 -20.01 -12.25 -19.82
CA LEU A 13 -21.00 -12.75 -18.86
C LEU A 13 -21.43 -11.67 -17.85
N PHE A 14 -20.50 -10.87 -17.36
CA PHE A 14 -20.82 -9.74 -16.47
C PHE A 14 -21.57 -8.62 -17.18
N SER A 15 -21.23 -8.34 -18.44
CA SER A 15 -21.94 -7.34 -19.25
C SER A 15 -23.41 -7.73 -19.46
N GLU A 16 -23.70 -9.01 -19.66
CA GLU A 16 -25.07 -9.53 -19.79
C GLU A 16 -25.84 -9.44 -18.47
N ALA A 17 -25.18 -9.72 -17.34
CA ALA A 17 -25.80 -9.69 -16.02
C ALA A 17 -26.07 -8.26 -15.48
N LYS A 18 -25.41 -7.21 -15.98
CA LYS A 18 -25.56 -5.81 -15.48
C LYS A 18 -26.99 -5.29 -15.48
N GLY A 19 -27.84 -5.75 -16.39
CA GLY A 19 -29.23 -5.31 -16.49
C GLY A 19 -30.20 -6.02 -15.55
N VAL A 20 -29.78 -7.14 -14.96
CA VAL A 20 -30.64 -7.95 -14.10
C VAL A 20 -30.42 -7.52 -12.65
N GLY A 21 -31.25 -6.59 -12.19
CA GLY A 21 -31.27 -6.18 -10.80
C GLY A 21 -31.76 -7.31 -9.87
N PRO A 22 -31.32 -7.33 -8.60
CA PRO A 22 -31.87 -8.22 -7.59
C PRO A 22 -33.38 -8.01 -7.43
N GLY A 23 -34.11 -9.10 -7.13
CA GLY A 23 -35.55 -9.05 -6.89
C GLY A 23 -35.91 -8.12 -5.73
N SER A 24 -37.08 -7.48 -5.80
CA SER A 24 -37.54 -6.50 -4.80
C SER A 24 -37.63 -7.07 -3.38
N ASP A 25 -38.04 -8.34 -3.24
CA ASP A 25 -38.11 -9.02 -1.93
C ASP A 25 -36.71 -9.20 -1.33
N LEU A 26 -35.72 -9.62 -2.13
CA LEU A 26 -34.34 -9.73 -1.69
C LEU A 26 -33.81 -8.36 -1.26
N MET A 27 -34.04 -7.32 -2.07
CA MET A 27 -33.60 -5.97 -1.77
C MET A 27 -34.23 -5.45 -0.47
N ALA A 28 -35.52 -5.70 -0.24
CA ALA A 28 -36.20 -5.33 1.00
C ALA A 28 -35.56 -6.00 2.22
N ARG A 29 -35.21 -7.29 2.12
CA ARG A 29 -34.53 -8.01 3.21
C ARG A 29 -33.11 -7.48 3.45
N VAL A 30 -32.34 -7.23 2.40
CA VAL A 30 -30.99 -6.65 2.51
C VAL A 30 -31.05 -5.28 3.18
N LEU A 31 -32.02 -4.44 2.82
CA LEU A 31 -32.18 -3.12 3.44
C LEU A 31 -32.63 -3.21 4.90
N ALA A 32 -33.50 -4.16 5.24
CA ALA A 32 -33.91 -4.39 6.62
C ALA A 32 -32.73 -4.88 7.50
N ASP A 33 -31.91 -5.80 6.97
CA ASP A 33 -30.70 -6.28 7.64
C ASP A 33 -29.66 -5.17 7.81
N ALA A 34 -29.40 -4.40 6.75
CA ALA A 34 -28.51 -3.24 6.80
C ALA A 34 -28.98 -2.21 7.84
N ALA A 35 -30.30 -1.97 7.96
CA ALA A 35 -30.84 -1.07 8.97
C ALA A 35 -30.65 -1.61 10.39
N ALA A 36 -30.79 -2.92 10.60
CA ALA A 36 -30.54 -3.56 11.89
C ALA A 36 -29.06 -3.41 12.30
N VAL A 37 -28.13 -3.71 11.38
CA VAL A 37 -26.69 -3.53 11.62
C VAL A 37 -26.35 -2.06 11.87
N GLN A 38 -26.90 -1.12 11.10
CA GLN A 38 -26.66 0.31 11.30
C GLN A 38 -27.16 0.82 12.65
N ALA A 39 -28.24 0.24 13.18
CA ALA A 39 -28.76 0.58 14.50
C ALA A 39 -27.85 0.07 15.63
N GLU A 40 -27.11 -1.03 15.40
CA GLU A 40 -26.15 -1.59 16.35
C GLU A 40 -24.79 -0.88 16.33
N VAL A 41 -24.44 -0.21 15.23
CA VAL A 41 -23.21 0.59 15.16
C VAL A 41 -23.36 1.78 16.09
N PRO A 42 -22.55 1.88 17.18
CA PRO A 42 -22.61 3.04 18.05
C PRO A 42 -22.28 4.28 17.22
N PRO A 43 -22.95 5.43 17.49
CA PRO A 43 -22.62 6.67 16.81
C PRO A 43 -21.12 6.91 16.97
N VAL A 44 -20.42 7.08 15.85
CA VAL A 44 -19.01 7.47 15.87
C VAL A 44 -18.97 8.79 16.64
N ALA A 45 -18.48 8.72 17.88
CA ALA A 45 -18.20 9.91 18.64
C ALA A 45 -17.28 10.75 17.76
N THR A 46 -17.71 11.98 17.44
CA THR A 46 -16.83 12.95 16.79
C THR A 46 -15.64 13.11 17.71
N ALA A 47 -14.53 12.45 17.37
CA ALA A 47 -13.30 12.58 18.11
C ALA A 47 -12.99 14.09 18.16
N PRO A 48 -12.60 14.63 19.33
CA PRO A 48 -12.18 16.03 19.40
C PRO A 48 -11.17 16.24 18.29
N ARG A 49 -11.31 17.33 17.52
CA ARG A 49 -10.44 17.67 16.38
C ARG A 49 -9.00 17.50 16.85
N GLY A 50 -8.41 16.35 16.54
CA GLY A 50 -7.08 16.01 16.99
C GLY A 50 -6.08 16.96 16.35
N SER A 51 -4.84 16.93 16.82
CA SER A 51 -3.77 17.67 16.15
C SER A 51 -3.76 17.32 14.65
N TRP A 52 -3.29 18.23 13.81
CA TRP A 52 -3.21 18.04 12.35
C TRP A 52 -2.63 16.66 11.97
N LEU A 53 -1.66 16.17 12.75
CA LEU A 53 -1.07 14.85 12.60
C LEU A 53 -2.06 13.71 12.87
N ALA A 54 -2.90 13.80 13.91
CA ALA A 54 -3.95 12.81 14.17
C ALA A 54 -5.01 12.76 13.05
N GLY A 55 -5.28 13.88 12.39
CA GLY A 55 -6.12 13.91 11.19
C GLY A 55 -5.49 13.20 9.98
N LEU A 56 -4.17 13.33 9.82
CA LEU A 56 -3.42 12.63 8.78
C LEU A 56 -3.41 11.11 9.01
N LEU A 57 -3.14 10.66 10.24
CA LEU A 57 -3.20 9.24 10.60
C LEU A 57 -4.63 8.68 10.50
N GLY A 58 -5.66 9.48 10.80
CA GLY A 58 -7.07 9.11 10.60
C GLY A 58 -7.46 8.97 9.13
N ALA A 59 -6.89 9.77 8.23
CA ALA A 59 -7.06 9.62 6.78
C ALA A 59 -6.31 8.39 6.20
N ILE A 60 -5.26 7.96 6.90
CA ILE A 60 -4.54 6.69 6.68
C ILE A 60 -5.28 5.52 7.39
N GLY A 61 -6.41 5.77 8.06
CA GLY A 61 -7.09 4.79 8.89
C GLY A 61 -7.89 3.75 8.11
N GLY A 62 -7.26 2.60 7.84
CA GLY A 62 -7.95 1.40 7.36
C GLY A 62 -7.01 0.36 6.73
N TRP A 63 -7.56 -0.81 6.40
CA TRP A 63 -6.84 -1.87 5.68
C TRP A 63 -6.26 -1.39 4.34
N SER A 64 -6.91 -0.42 3.69
CA SER A 64 -6.43 0.18 2.43
C SER A 64 -5.09 0.91 2.58
N ALA A 65 -4.83 1.59 3.69
CA ALA A 65 -3.54 2.24 3.88
C ALA A 65 -2.40 1.24 4.10
N VAL A 66 -2.66 0.15 4.83
CA VAL A 66 -1.71 -0.95 5.00
C VAL A 66 -1.38 -1.56 3.64
N SER A 67 -2.38 -1.74 2.77
CA SER A 67 -2.18 -2.23 1.41
C SER A 67 -1.32 -1.29 0.56
N GLY A 68 -1.51 0.03 0.70
CA GLY A 68 -0.75 1.04 -0.03
C GLY A 68 0.72 1.11 0.41
N ILE A 69 0.98 1.07 1.72
CA ILE A 69 2.35 1.06 2.27
C ILE A 69 3.07 -0.24 1.84
N THR A 70 2.38 -1.37 1.89
CA THR A 70 2.95 -2.66 1.45
C THR A 70 3.27 -2.63 -0.04
N ALA A 71 2.33 -2.15 -0.88
CA ALA A 71 2.55 -2.03 -2.32
C ALA A 71 3.70 -1.07 -2.66
N ALA A 72 3.80 0.07 -1.97
CA ALA A 72 4.90 1.02 -2.12
C ALA A 72 6.25 0.40 -1.73
N GLY A 73 6.30 -0.37 -0.64
CA GLY A 73 7.49 -1.10 -0.22
C GLY A 73 7.94 -2.15 -1.24
N VAL A 74 7.01 -2.95 -1.75
CA VAL A 74 7.29 -3.94 -2.82
C VAL A 74 7.78 -3.25 -4.09
N MET A 75 7.16 -2.14 -4.47
CA MET A 75 7.57 -1.35 -5.64
C MET A 75 8.98 -0.78 -5.45
N GLY A 76 9.30 -0.25 -4.27
CA GLY A 76 10.64 0.24 -3.94
C GLY A 76 11.70 -0.87 -4.05
N LEU A 77 11.40 -2.06 -3.52
CA LEU A 77 12.28 -3.23 -3.64
C LEU A 77 12.46 -3.67 -5.10
N ALA A 78 11.39 -3.71 -5.89
CA ALA A 78 11.47 -4.03 -7.30
C ALA A 78 12.37 -3.03 -8.05
N VAL A 79 12.13 -1.73 -7.88
CA VAL A 79 12.94 -0.68 -8.52
C VAL A 79 14.41 -0.78 -8.09
N GLY A 80 14.69 -0.97 -6.80
CA GLY A 80 16.05 -1.11 -6.29
C GLY A 80 16.81 -2.32 -6.82
N LEU A 81 16.12 -3.46 -7.00
CA LEU A 81 16.75 -4.70 -7.48
C LEU A 81 16.91 -4.76 -9.01
N TYR A 82 15.93 -4.27 -9.78
CA TYR A 82 15.96 -4.36 -11.24
C TYR A 82 16.75 -3.25 -11.91
N SER A 83 17.00 -2.15 -11.20
CA SER A 83 17.54 -0.93 -11.80
C SER A 83 18.51 -0.22 -10.85
N PRO A 84 19.53 -0.93 -10.32
CA PRO A 84 20.46 -0.38 -9.33
C PRO A 84 21.26 0.81 -9.90
N ASP A 85 21.71 0.74 -11.16
CA ASP A 85 22.52 1.81 -11.77
C ASP A 85 21.75 3.13 -11.95
N THR A 86 20.46 3.05 -12.31
CA THR A 86 19.61 4.25 -12.40
C THR A 86 19.30 4.85 -11.03
N VAL A 87 19.17 4.01 -9.99
CA VAL A 87 19.02 4.51 -8.61
C VAL A 87 20.31 5.15 -8.14
N ALA A 88 21.46 4.52 -8.42
CA ALA A 88 22.79 5.05 -8.11
C ALA A 88 23.06 6.38 -8.82
N GLY A 89 22.75 6.50 -10.11
CA GLY A 89 22.94 7.74 -10.86
C GLY A 89 22.04 8.89 -10.41
N LEU A 90 20.81 8.60 -9.95
CA LEU A 90 19.95 9.61 -9.32
C LEU A 90 20.49 10.06 -7.96
N LEU A 91 21.06 9.13 -7.19
CA LEU A 91 21.64 9.40 -5.87
C LEU A 91 22.98 10.14 -5.96
N GLU A 92 23.82 9.84 -6.96
CA GLU A 92 25.09 10.54 -7.22
C GLU A 92 24.89 12.04 -7.51
N GLY A 93 23.77 12.41 -8.14
CA GLY A 93 23.41 13.82 -8.34
C GLY A 93 23.11 14.57 -7.05
N ASP A 94 22.56 13.90 -6.03
CA ASP A 94 22.09 14.49 -4.78
C ASP A 94 23.13 14.38 -3.64
N THR A 95 23.90 13.29 -3.60
CA THR A 95 25.00 13.03 -2.65
C THR A 95 26.16 14.02 -2.81
N VAL A 96 26.50 14.40 -4.04
CA VAL A 96 27.47 15.47 -4.33
C VAL A 96 26.98 16.83 -3.80
N SER A 97 25.66 17.07 -3.76
CA SER A 97 25.08 18.31 -3.22
C SER A 97 24.99 18.33 -1.69
N LEU A 98 24.85 17.16 -1.05
CA LEU A 98 24.72 17.02 0.40
C LEU A 98 26.06 16.74 1.10
N GLY A 99 27.13 16.49 0.34
CA GLY A 99 28.46 16.17 0.87
C GLY A 99 28.56 14.79 1.53
N ILE A 100 27.54 13.94 1.34
CA ILE A 100 27.45 12.60 1.89
C ILE A 100 27.94 11.64 0.80
N SER A 101 29.00 10.86 1.06
CA SER A 101 29.55 9.94 0.05
C SER A 101 28.83 8.59 0.10
N ALA A 102 28.74 7.88 -1.04
CA ALA A 102 28.14 6.52 -1.10
C ALA A 102 28.79 5.53 -0.12
N TYR A 103 30.06 5.76 0.23
CA TYR A 103 30.84 5.03 1.23
C TYR A 103 30.31 5.19 2.67
N ASP A 104 29.49 6.20 2.96
CA ASP A 104 28.87 6.44 4.27
C ASP A 104 27.65 5.53 4.52
N PHE A 105 27.12 4.90 3.46
CA PHE A 105 25.98 3.97 3.54
C PHE A 105 26.39 2.50 3.62
N THR A 106 27.68 2.20 3.40
CA THR A 106 28.18 0.85 3.64
C THR A 106 28.47 0.70 5.13
N PRO A 107 27.96 -0.35 5.81
CA PRO A 107 28.41 -0.64 7.17
C PRO A 107 29.94 -0.72 7.17
N ASP A 108 30.59 -0.11 8.15
CA ASP A 108 32.04 -0.12 8.25
C ASP A 108 32.52 -1.56 8.50
N VAL A 109 32.80 -2.25 7.39
CA VAL A 109 33.33 -3.61 7.38
C VAL A 109 34.80 -3.64 7.81
N GLY A 110 35.44 -2.47 7.98
CA GLY A 110 36.78 -2.34 8.53
C GLY A 110 36.85 -2.72 10.00
N ASP A 111 35.87 -2.29 10.80
CA ASP A 111 35.77 -2.66 12.22
C ASP A 111 35.50 -4.17 12.41
N LEU A 112 34.75 -4.80 11.49
CA LEU A 112 34.50 -6.26 11.52
C LEU A 112 35.75 -7.12 11.27
N TRP A 113 36.78 -6.56 10.63
CA TRP A 113 38.04 -7.27 10.35
C TRP A 113 39.15 -6.95 11.34
N THR A 114 39.01 -5.89 12.13
CA THR A 114 40.06 -5.40 13.03
C THR A 114 39.91 -5.94 14.46
N GLU A 115 38.75 -6.52 14.81
CA GLU A 115 38.47 -7.08 16.15
C GLU A 115 39.15 -8.43 16.46
N ASP A 116 39.92 -9.03 15.53
CA ASP A 116 40.61 -10.33 15.71
C ASP A 116 42.16 -10.22 15.62
N GLY A 117 42.71 -9.00 15.68
CA GLY A 117 44.13 -8.74 15.43
C GLY A 117 44.81 -7.87 16.48
N ASP A 118 44.65 -8.18 17.77
CA ASP A 118 45.52 -7.65 18.82
C ASP A 118 46.77 -8.55 18.96
N VAL A 119 47.95 -7.94 18.78
CA VAL A 119 49.38 -8.38 18.82
C VAL A 119 50.03 -9.06 17.60
#